data_AF-A0A7X7NGV7-F1
#
_entry.id   AF-A0A7X7NGV7-F1
#
_cell.length_a   1.000
_cell.length_b   1.000
_cell.length_c   1.000
_cell.angle_alpha   90.00
_cell.angle_beta   90.00
_cell.angle_gamma   90.00
#
_symmetry.space_group_name_H-M   'P 1'
#
loop_
_entity.id
_entity.type
_entity.pdbx_description
1 polymer ?
#
loop_
_entity_poly.entity_id
_entity_poly.type
_entity_poly.pdbx_seq_one_letter_code
_entity_poly.pdbx_strand_id
1 'polypeptide(L)' 'MLREIEKANLTKIPENSTYLDHALIPDRFYIPTRYPNGLPDLSPNEAYSAADARISIDYAREILDFIQRVIQVRELS' A
#
# COMPACT_ATOMS: atom_id res chain seq x y z
N MET A 1 14.15 -3.21 12.24
CA MET A 1 13.07 -3.34 11.26
C MET A 1 13.62 -3.58 9.86
N LEU A 2 14.44 -2.71 9.29
CA LEU A 2 15.07 -2.93 7.96
C LEU A 2 15.97 -4.17 7.86
N ARG A 3 16.66 -4.54 8.96
CA ARG A 3 17.56 -5.72 9.00
C ARG A 3 16.85 -7.09 8.95
N GLU A 4 15.56 -7.14 9.24
CA GLU A 4 14.79 -8.40 9.20
C GLU A 4 14.23 -8.69 7.80
N ILE A 5 14.06 -7.64 6.99
CA ILE A 5 13.60 -7.75 5.59
C ILE A 5 14.69 -8.40 4.73
N GLU A 6 15.98 -8.17 5.01
CA GLU A 6 17.12 -8.77 4.29
C GLU A 6 17.30 -10.28 4.56
N LYS A 7 16.83 -10.80 5.70
CA LYS A 7 17.01 -12.21 6.07
C LYS A 7 15.91 -13.14 5.54
N ALA A 8 14.75 -12.59 5.23
CA ALA A 8 13.76 -13.33 4.47
C ALA A 8 14.24 -13.33 3.01
N ASN A 9 14.38 -14.50 2.39
CA ASN A 9 14.46 -14.66 0.93
C ASN A 9 13.17 -14.11 0.28
N LEU A 10 12.90 -12.81 0.43
CA LEU A 10 11.85 -12.11 -0.25
C LEU A 10 12.27 -12.14 -1.71
N THR A 11 11.50 -12.84 -2.53
CA THR A 11 11.60 -12.78 -3.98
C THR A 11 11.84 -11.33 -4.35
N LYS A 12 12.98 -11.05 -5.02
CA LYS A 12 13.33 -9.68 -5.41
C LYS A 12 12.10 -9.05 -6.07
N ILE A 13 11.62 -7.96 -5.49
CA ILE A 13 10.63 -7.11 -6.15
C ILE A 13 11.22 -6.77 -7.53
N PRO A 14 10.49 -7.02 -8.64
CA PRO A 14 11.03 -6.73 -9.96
C PRO A 14 11.51 -5.28 -10.03
N GLU A 15 12.71 -5.03 -10.56
CA GLU A 15 13.32 -3.69 -10.59
C GLU A 15 12.43 -2.65 -11.31
N ASN A 16 11.55 -3.10 -12.20
CA ASN A 16 10.57 -2.28 -12.93
C ASN A 16 9.13 -2.42 -12.39
N SER A 17 8.93 -2.86 -11.14
CA SER A 17 7.59 -2.98 -10.56
C SER A 17 7.04 -1.63 -10.10
N THR A 18 5.72 -1.48 -10.15
CA THR A 18 5.02 -0.29 -9.66
C THR A 18 4.58 -0.40 -8.21
N TYR A 19 4.91 -1.49 -7.50
CA TYR A 19 4.37 -1.77 -6.16
C TYR A 19 4.72 -0.73 -5.11
N LEU A 20 5.92 -0.11 -5.20
CA LEU A 20 6.29 0.99 -4.32
C LEU A 20 5.42 2.22 -4.57
N ASP A 21 5.22 2.60 -5.84
CA ASP A 21 4.35 3.71 -6.20
C ASP A 21 2.89 3.44 -5.79
N HIS A 22 2.44 2.20 -5.94
CA HIS A 22 1.10 1.76 -5.54
C HIS A 22 0.93 1.80 -4.02
N ALA A 23 1.98 1.52 -3.24
CA ALA A 23 1.94 1.57 -1.77
C ALA A 23 1.88 3.01 -1.22
N LEU A 24 2.49 3.98 -1.92
CA LEU A 24 2.49 5.38 -1.49
C LEU A 24 1.10 6.01 -1.46
N ILE A 25 0.16 5.54 -2.27
CA ILE A 25 -1.21 6.07 -2.31
C ILE A 25 -2.01 5.75 -1.04
N PRO A 26 -2.23 4.48 -0.64
CA PRO A 26 -2.92 4.16 0.61
C PRO A 26 -2.22 4.74 1.85
N ASP A 27 -0.89 4.84 1.85
CA ASP A 27 -0.13 5.45 2.96
C ASP A 27 -0.50 6.92 3.19
N ARG A 28 -0.75 7.70 2.13
CA ARG A 28 -1.19 9.11 2.24
C ARG A 28 -2.53 9.25 2.95
N PHE A 29 -3.36 8.21 2.93
CA PHE A 29 -4.68 8.23 3.56
C PHE A 29 -4.64 7.76 5.02
N TYR A 30 -3.55 7.20 5.54
CA TYR A 30 -3.52 6.60 6.88
C TYR A 30 -3.82 7.59 8.02
N ILE A 31 -3.11 8.73 8.06
CA ILE A 31 -3.26 9.73 9.12
C ILE A 31 -4.44 10.68 8.86
N PRO A 32 -4.53 11.37 7.70
CA PRO A 32 -5.47 12.48 7.58
C PRO A 32 -6.93 12.04 7.39
N THR A 33 -7.20 10.77 7.06
CA THR A 33 -8.59 10.24 7.09
C THR A 33 -9.12 10.01 8.51
N ARG A 34 -8.26 9.97 9.53
CA ARG A 34 -8.62 9.67 10.93
C ARG A 34 -8.46 10.86 11.85
N TYR A 35 -7.51 11.75 11.55
CA TYR A 35 -7.19 12.90 12.38
C TYR A 35 -7.34 14.19 11.54
N PRO A 36 -8.40 14.99 11.76
CA PRO A 36 -8.67 16.20 10.98
C PRO A 36 -7.58 17.28 11.08
N ASN A 37 -6.72 17.22 12.10
CA ASN A 37 -5.59 18.13 12.25
C ASN A 37 -4.58 18.06 11.09
N GLY A 38 -4.63 17.02 10.25
CA GLY A 38 -3.84 16.91 9.03
C GLY A 38 -4.47 17.56 7.79
N LEU A 39 -5.66 18.15 7.90
CA LEU A 39 -6.41 18.74 6.79
C LEU A 39 -6.56 20.26 6.96
N PRO A 40 -6.42 21.05 5.88
CA PRO A 40 -6.61 22.50 5.93
C PRO A 40 -8.10 22.83 5.92
N ASP A 41 -8.66 23.21 7.08
CA ASP A 41 -10.04 23.66 7.28
C ASP A 41 -11.16 22.76 6.72
N LEU A 42 -10.83 21.49 6.43
CA LEU A 42 -11.76 20.48 5.91
C LEU A 42 -11.89 19.31 6.88
N SER A 43 -13.09 18.76 7.01
CA SER A 43 -13.25 17.44 7.63
C SER A 43 -12.81 16.32 6.67
N PRO A 44 -12.44 15.14 7.19
CA PRO A 44 -12.09 13.99 6.33
C PRO A 44 -13.17 13.63 5.30
N ASN A 45 -14.45 13.82 5.61
CA ASN A 45 -15.53 13.51 4.66
C ASN A 45 -15.61 14.51 3.49
N GLU A 46 -15.02 15.70 3.62
CA GLU A 46 -15.00 16.74 2.59
C GLU A 46 -13.70 16.71 1.77
N ALA A 47 -12.61 16.20 2.36
CA ALA A 47 -11.28 16.22 1.75
C ALA A 47 -11.03 15.11 0.71
N TYR A 48 -11.89 14.09 0.65
CA TYR A 48 -11.69 12.91 -0.19
C TYR A 48 -12.91 12.58 -1.03
N SER A 49 -12.64 12.10 -2.25
CA SER A 49 -13.63 11.70 -3.22
C SER A 49 -13.77 10.17 -3.32
N ALA A 50 -14.83 9.71 -3.99
CA ALA A 50 -14.97 8.30 -4.34
C ALA A 50 -13.84 7.79 -5.26
N ALA A 51 -13.21 8.67 -6.05
CA ALA A 51 -12.09 8.31 -6.90
C ALA A 51 -10.84 8.00 -6.05
N ASP A 52 -10.59 8.77 -4.98
CA ASP A 52 -9.50 8.52 -4.03
C ASP A 52 -9.66 7.16 -3.34
N ALA A 53 -10.89 6.84 -2.93
CA ALA A 53 -11.20 5.53 -2.36
C ALA A 53 -10.98 4.40 -3.37
N ARG A 54 -11.41 4.58 -4.62
CA ARG A 54 -11.25 3.57 -5.68
C ARG A 54 -9.78 3.27 -5.94
N ILE A 55 -8.97 4.29 -6.21
CA ILE A 55 -7.55 4.09 -6.54
C ILE A 55 -6.77 3.47 -5.37
N SER A 56 -7.07 3.88 -4.14
CA SER A 56 -6.47 3.30 -2.92
C SER A 56 -6.77 1.82 -2.78
N ILE A 57 -8.03 1.42 -2.99
CA ILE A 57 -8.46 0.02 -2.91
C ILE A 57 -7.82 -0.81 -4.02
N ASP A 58 -7.78 -0.29 -5.25
CA ASP A 58 -7.25 -1.04 -6.39
C ASP A 58 -5.74 -1.28 -6.24
N TYR A 59 -4.97 -0.26 -5.82
CA TYR A 59 -3.55 -0.42 -5.53
C TYR A 59 -3.28 -1.33 -4.33
N ALA A 60 -4.09 -1.27 -3.27
CA ALA A 60 -3.99 -2.20 -2.15
C ALA A 60 -4.22 -3.66 -2.61
N ARG A 61 -5.20 -3.90 -3.50
CA ARG A 61 -5.45 -5.23 -4.07
C ARG A 61 -4.25 -5.75 -4.83
N GLU A 62 -3.66 -4.95 -5.71
CA GLU A 62 -2.50 -5.39 -6.49
C GLU A 62 -1.31 -5.79 -5.60
N ILE A 63 -1.08 -5.05 -4.52
CA ILE A 63 -0.04 -5.37 -3.53
C ILE A 63 -0.38 -6.68 -2.81
N LEU A 64 -1.63 -6.87 -2.38
CA LEU A 64 -2.06 -8.11 -1.72
C LEU A 64 -1.94 -9.32 -2.67
N ASP A 65 -2.31 -9.17 -3.93
CA ASP A 65 -2.20 -10.23 -4.95
C ASP A 65 -0.72 -10.58 -5.23
N PHE A 66 0.18 -9.60 -5.20
CA PHE A 66 1.61 -9.86 -5.25
C PHE A 66 2.09 -10.65 -4.03
N ILE A 67 1.71 -10.21 -2.82
CA ILE A 67 2.09 -10.89 -1.57
C ILE A 67 1.58 -12.33 -1.55
N GLN A 68 0.33 -12.57 -1.96
CA GLN A 68 -0.25 -13.91 -2.04
C GLN A 68 0.53 -14.81 -3.01
N ARG A 69 0.89 -14.31 -4.20
CA ARG A 69 1.72 -15.07 -5.16
C ARG A 69 3.09 -15.41 -4.58
N VAL A 70 3.73 -14.45 -3.91
CA VAL A 70 5.04 -14.68 -3.25
C VAL A 70 4.92 -15.74 -2.16
N ILE A 71 3.86 -15.71 -1.35
CA ILE A 71 3.64 -16.71 -0.30
C ILE A 71 3.38 -18.10 -0.90
N GLN A 72 2.50 -18.21 -1.90
CA GLN A 72 2.18 -19.50 -2.54
C GLN A 72 3.40 -20.17 -3.21
N VAL A 73 4.25 -19.38 -3.88
CA VAL A 73 5.49 -19.91 -4.47
C VAL A 73 6.40 -20.54 -3.41
N ARG A 74 6.42 -20.01 -2.19
CA ARG A 74 7.24 -20.54 -1.08
C ARG A 74 6.70 -21.82 -0.47
N GLU A 75 5.39 -22.07 -0.53
CA GLU A 75 4.80 -23.32 -0.03
C GLU A 75 5.07 -24.51 -0.99
N LEU A 76 5.44 -24.22 -2.24
CA LEU A 76 5.70 -25.20 -3.30
C LEU A 76 7.20 -25.43 -3.56
N SER A 77 8.09 -24.68 -2.90
CA SER A 77 9.57 -24.73 -3.05
C SER A 77 10.25 -25.35 -1.83
#